data_AF-A0A971C031-F1
#
_entry.id   AF-A0A971C031-F1
#
_cell.length_a   1.000
_cell.length_b   1.000
_cell.length_c   1.000
_cell.angle_alpha   90.00
_cell.angle_beta   90.00
_cell.angle_gamma   90.00
#
_symmetry.space_group_name_H-M   'P 1'
#
loop_
_entity.id
_entity.type
_entity.pdbx_description
1 polymer ?
#
loop_
_entity_poly.entity_id
_entity_poly.type
_entity_poly.pdbx_seq_one_letter_code
_entity_poly.pdbx_strand_id
1 'polypeptide(L)'
;MLDDVAGSDRREAVGALQSAIGKSEKSLARMAEKGASTALVAKRLKALRTGLDMLEHAWDHAPHRYTRGDLEEARGVLAGLLP
;
A
#
# COMPACT_ATOMS: atom_id res chain seq x y z
N MET A 1 -0.86 -18.14 -8.36
CA MET A 1 -2.16 -18.25 -9.06
C MET A 1 -3.12 -17.38 -8.27
N LEU A 2 -3.18 -16.09 -8.62
CA LEU A 2 -4.11 -15.09 -8.03
C LEU A 2 -5.40 -15.01 -8.87
N ASP A 3 -5.50 -15.87 -9.89
CA ASP A 3 -6.52 -15.85 -10.94
C ASP A 3 -7.92 -16.26 -10.47
N ASP A 4 -8.05 -16.84 -9.27
CA ASP A 4 -9.32 -17.30 -8.70
C ASP A 4 -9.99 -16.27 -7.77
N VAL A 5 -9.44 -15.06 -7.65
CA VAL A 5 -10.08 -13.99 -6.86
C VAL A 5 -11.24 -13.40 -7.66
N ALA A 6 -12.47 -13.58 -7.15
CA ALA A 6 -13.68 -13.04 -7.76
C ALA A 6 -13.54 -11.52 -8.00
N GLY A 7 -14.11 -11.00 -9.09
CA GLY A 7 -13.98 -9.58 -9.44
C GLY A 7 -14.51 -8.61 -8.36
N SER A 8 -15.39 -9.08 -7.47
CA SER A 8 -15.80 -8.38 -6.24
C SER A 8 -14.65 -8.17 -5.28
N ASP A 9 -13.91 -9.24 -4.99
CA ASP A 9 -12.88 -9.30 -3.97
C ASP A 9 -11.64 -8.50 -4.41
N ARG A 10 -11.39 -8.47 -5.73
CA ARG A 10 -10.36 -7.60 -6.33
C ARG A 10 -10.66 -6.12 -6.09
N ARG A 11 -11.89 -5.69 -6.39
CA ARG A 11 -12.34 -4.31 -6.19
C ARG A 11 -12.36 -3.93 -4.72
N GLU A 12 -12.78 -4.85 -3.85
CA GLU A 12 -12.78 -4.64 -2.41
C GLU A 12 -11.36 -4.46 -1.88
N ALA A 13 -10.41 -5.31 -2.28
CA ALA A 13 -9.01 -5.21 -1.89
C ALA A 13 -8.37 -3.88 -2.35
N VAL A 14 -8.60 -3.47 -3.61
CA VAL A 14 -8.13 -2.17 -4.13
C VAL A 14 -8.77 -1.01 -3.38
N GLY A 15 -10.09 -1.03 -3.19
CA GLY A 15 -10.81 0.02 -2.47
C GLY A 15 -10.36 0.15 -1.01
N ALA A 16 -10.07 -0.97 -0.35
CA ALA A 16 -9.53 -0.99 1.01
C ALA A 16 -8.12 -0.36 1.07
N LEU A 17 -7.24 -0.69 0.13
CA LEU A 17 -5.90 -0.10 0.02
C LEU A 17 -5.94 1.38 -0.29
N GLN A 18 -6.75 1.81 -1.26
CA GLN A 18 -6.96 3.23 -1.58
C GLN A 18 -7.47 4.02 -0.36
N SER A 19 -8.40 3.43 0.40
CA SER A 19 -8.89 4.02 1.65
C SER A 19 -7.79 4.11 2.71
N ALA A 20 -6.95 3.09 2.85
CA ALA A 20 -5.82 3.09 3.78
C ALA A 20 -4.75 4.12 3.40
N ILE A 21 -4.49 4.30 2.10
CA ILE A 21 -3.62 5.35 1.55
C ILE A 21 -4.16 6.73 1.93
N GLY A 22 -5.43 7.01 1.62
CA GLY A 22 -6.04 8.31 1.92
C GLY A 22 -6.06 8.65 3.42
N LYS A 23 -6.27 7.65 4.29
CA LYS A 23 -6.15 7.81 5.75
C LYS A 23 -4.71 8.12 6.18
N SER A 24 -3.74 7.41 5.61
CA SER A 24 -2.31 7.60 5.91
C SER A 24 -1.82 8.97 5.45
N GLU A 25 -2.25 9.44 4.28
CA GLU A 25 -1.95 10.79 3.76
C GLU A 25 -2.51 11.89 4.65
N LYS A 26 -3.77 11.79 5.07
CA LYS A 26 -4.38 12.72 6.03
C LYS A 26 -3.64 12.73 7.36
N SER A 27 -3.26 11.56 7.86
CA SER A 27 -2.47 11.45 9.09
C SER A 27 -1.08 12.08 8.93
N LEU A 28 -0.44 11.88 7.78
CA LEU A 28 0.87 12.44 7.47
C LEU A 28 0.81 13.96 7.45
N ALA A 29 -0.17 14.54 6.74
CA ALA A 29 -0.39 15.98 6.67
C ALA A 29 -0.60 16.58 8.07
N ARG A 30 -1.50 15.98 8.87
CA ARG A 30 -1.79 16.43 10.23
C ARG A 30 -0.59 16.32 11.18
N MET A 31 0.27 15.32 11.00
CA MET A 31 1.49 15.16 11.80
C MET A 31 2.58 16.14 11.38
N ALA A 32 2.73 16.37 10.07
CA ALA A 32 3.65 17.36 9.53
C ALA A 32 3.30 18.77 10.00
N GLU A 33 2.02 19.14 9.99
CA GLU A 33 1.53 20.42 10.53
C GLU A 33 1.86 20.60 12.02
N LYS A 34 1.90 19.50 12.79
CA LYS A 34 2.21 19.51 14.22
C LYS A 34 3.71 19.36 14.52
N GLY A 35 4.57 19.29 13.50
CA GLY A 35 6.01 19.03 13.66
C GLY A 35 6.34 17.66 14.26
N ALA A 36 5.39 16.71 14.21
CA ALA A 36 5.58 15.36 14.73
C ALA A 36 6.36 14.47 13.74
N SER A 37 7.00 13.41 14.24
CA SER A 37 7.77 12.49 13.39
C SER A 37 6.87 11.76 12.39
N THR A 38 7.04 12.07 11.11
CA THR A 38 6.27 11.51 9.99
C THR A 38 6.89 10.24 9.40
N ALA A 39 8.12 9.88 9.80
CA ALA A 39 8.92 8.84 9.16
C ALA A 39 8.21 7.48 9.09
N LEU A 40 7.53 7.07 10.17
CA LEU A 40 6.82 5.79 10.23
C LEU A 40 5.57 5.79 9.33
N VAL A 41 4.79 6.88 9.35
CA VAL A 41 3.58 7.00 8.51
C VAL A 41 3.96 7.09 7.04
N ALA A 42 5.05 7.79 6.71
CA ALA A 42 5.59 7.86 5.35
C ALA A 42 6.03 6.48 4.83
N LYS A 43 6.73 5.69 5.66
CA LYS A 43 7.11 4.30 5.31
C LYS A 43 5.89 3.41 5.06
N ARG A 44 4.87 3.50 5.92
CA ARG A 44 3.60 2.78 5.75
C ARG A 44 2.88 3.19 4.49
N LEU A 45 2.83 4.49 4.19
CA LEU A 45 2.23 5.02 2.97
C LEU A 45 2.96 4.52 1.71
N LYS A 46 4.30 4.51 1.72
CA LYS A 46 5.10 3.91 0.63
C LYS A 46 4.73 2.45 0.42
N ALA A 47 4.69 1.66 1.50
CA ALA A 47 4.36 0.25 1.44
C ALA A 47 2.94 -0.02 0.91
N LEU A 48 1.95 0.78 1.33
CA LEU A 48 0.57 0.69 0.84
C LEU A 48 0.48 1.00 -0.67
N ARG A 49 1.19 2.02 -1.14
CA ARG A 49 1.24 2.38 -2.57
C ARG A 49 1.92 1.28 -3.40
N THR A 50 3.05 0.74 -2.92
CA THR A 50 3.71 -0.40 -3.56
C THR A 50 2.80 -1.63 -3.61
N GLY A 51 2.04 -1.91 -2.54
CA GLY A 51 1.07 -3.00 -2.52
C GLY A 51 -0.06 -2.82 -3.53
N LEU A 52 -0.57 -1.59 -3.69
CA LEU A 52 -1.59 -1.28 -4.68
C LEU A 52 -1.08 -1.49 -6.10
N ASP A 53 0.06 -0.89 -6.45
CA ASP A 53 0.66 -1.03 -7.78
C ASP A 53 0.98 -2.51 -8.12
N MET A 54 1.34 -3.32 -7.11
CA MET A 54 1.58 -4.74 -7.30
C MET A 54 0.30 -5.55 -7.53
N LEU A 55 -0.83 -5.16 -6.93
CA LEU A 55 -2.12 -5.77 -7.23
C LEU A 55 -2.57 -5.43 -8.65
N GLU A 56 -2.41 -4.17 -9.05
CA GLU A 56 -2.68 -3.73 -10.43
C GLU A 56 -1.75 -4.43 -11.42
N HIS A 57 -0.46 -4.60 -11.10
CA HIS A 57 0.46 -5.42 -11.91
C HIS A 57 0.00 -6.87 -12.02
N ALA A 58 -0.40 -7.49 -10.89
CA ALA A 58 -0.78 -8.89 -10.86
C ALA A 58 -2.09 -9.17 -11.64
N TRP A 59 -3.00 -8.20 -11.73
CA TRP A 59 -4.30 -8.38 -12.39
C TRP A 59 -4.36 -7.81 -13.80
N ASP A 60 -3.73 -6.67 -14.06
CA ASP A 60 -3.80 -5.96 -15.34
C ASP A 60 -2.47 -6.05 -16.11
N HIS A 61 -1.49 -6.82 -15.62
CA HIS A 61 -0.13 -6.90 -16.17
C HIS A 61 0.55 -5.53 -16.33
N ALA A 62 0.11 -4.53 -15.56
CA ALA A 62 0.63 -3.17 -15.60
C ALA A 62 2.12 -3.15 -15.20
N PRO A 63 3.02 -2.50 -15.94
CA PRO A 63 4.43 -2.50 -15.60
C PRO A 63 4.68 -1.82 -14.25
N HIS A 64 5.39 -2.50 -13.34
CA HIS A 64 5.81 -1.92 -12.06
C HIS A 64 7.27 -1.47 -12.10
N ARG A 65 7.57 -0.41 -11.34
CA ARG A 65 8.93 0.18 -11.23
C ARG A 65 9.72 -0.26 -9.99
N TYR A 66 9.14 -1.12 -9.16
CA TYR A 66 9.72 -1.52 -7.88
C TYR A 66 10.80 -2.57 -8.04
N THR A 67 11.89 -2.41 -7.29
CA THR A 67 12.92 -3.44 -7.16
C THR A 67 12.47 -4.53 -6.20
N ARG A 68 13.13 -5.70 -6.23
CA ARG A 68 12.88 -6.76 -5.25
C ARG A 68 13.04 -6.26 -3.81
N GLY A 69 14.01 -5.39 -3.55
CA GLY A 69 14.21 -4.80 -2.22
C GLY A 69 13.05 -3.91 -1.78
N ASP A 70 12.49 -3.11 -2.69
CA ASP A 70 11.29 -2.30 -2.40
C ASP A 70 10.08 -3.18 -2.07
N LEU A 71 9.93 -4.31 -2.76
CA LEU A 71 8.85 -5.26 -2.51
C LEU A 71 9.01 -5.97 -1.17
N GLU A 72 10.23 -6.40 -0.83
CA GLU A 72 10.54 -7.02 0.46
C GLU A 72 10.34 -6.04 1.63
N GLU A 73 10.76 -4.77 1.46
CA GLU A 73 10.51 -3.70 2.43
C GLU A 73 9.00 -3.45 2.61
N ALA A 74 8.27 -3.25 1.52
CA ALA A 74 6.83 -3.01 1.56
C ALA A 74 6.10 -4.18 2.23
N ARG A 75 6.45 -5.42 1.87
CA ARG A 75 5.89 -6.62 2.50
C ARG A 75 6.16 -6.66 4.00
N GLY A 76 7.38 -6.34 4.44
CA GLY A 76 7.72 -6.29 5.86
C GLY A 76 6.89 -5.25 6.63
N VAL A 77 6.71 -4.07 6.04
CA VAL A 77 5.90 -3.00 6.63
C VAL A 77 4.42 -3.38 6.69
N LEU A 78 3.87 -3.97 5.62
CA LEU A 78 2.47 -4.41 5.56
C LEU A 78 2.20 -5.57 6.53
N ALA A 79 3.13 -6.52 6.67
CA ALA A 79 3.02 -7.61 7.65
C ALA A 79 2.93 -7.07 9.08
N GLY A 80 3.64 -5.98 9.40
CA GLY A 80 3.55 -5.31 10.69
C GLY A 80 2.28 -4.47 10.91
N LEU A 81 1.37 -4.40 9.93
CA LEU A 81 0.04 -3.77 10.07
C LEU A 81 -1.08 -4.77 10.38
N LEU A 82 -0.83 -6.05 10.13
CA LEU A 82 -1.80 -7.11 10.39
C LEU A 82 -1.66 -7.56 11.86
N PRO A 83 -2.78 -7.81 12.56
CA PRO A 83 -2.78 -8.30 13.94
C PRO A 83 -2.20 -9.71 14.08
#